data_AF-A0A3B3S1S9-F1
#
_entry.id   AF-A0A3B3S1S9-F1
#
_cell.length_a   1.000
_cell.length_b   1.000
_cell.length_c   1.000
_cell.angle_alpha   90.00
_cell.angle_beta   90.00
_cell.angle_gamma   90.00
#
_symmetry.space_group_name_H-M   'P 1'
#
loop_
_entity.id
_entity.type
_entity.pdbx_description
1 polymer ?
#
loop_
_entity_poly.entity_id
_entity_poly.type
_entity_poly.pdbx_seq_one_letter_code
_entity_poly.pdbx_strand_id
1 'polypeptide(L)'
;KILVPYESTFIFCLLLSHVSLWPTRTIFSLSAMFEYTYFWVLLLTRAFVGIGEASYCTIAPTIIGDLFIGAKRTLMISVFYIFIPVGCLQGGGGGSVTHLSVSFQLNPILGLVGLLLIIVFLSNPARGAAEAQSNPARGAAEAQPTAEMMHTSYWEDVKYLLQNRSFVLSSLGVTAMTFVTGALAFWTPIFLQRAREALRGGGRCAEHSCVSSDSYAFGAITVVTGILGVLMGSSASRKLKGRVPHVDPLICAVGMLSSSPCFFLAIVLAYVSIPAAYVFIAIGETLLSLSWPILADILLYVVVPTRRATAEALQITVCHLFGDAGSPYLLGLLSDWIRRYQPDSFTWRFRSLEYSFLLCPFVGVLGGLFFLLTSLHVTKDRKAAELLVAGKDPSVPIGQSHPLQAQLHSSVL
;
A
#
# COMPACT_ATOMS: atom_id res chain seq x y z
N LYS A 1 30.80 1.89 -20.07
CA LYS A 1 29.57 2.54 -20.59
C LYS A 1 28.47 2.36 -19.56
N ILE A 2 28.52 3.15 -18.49
CA ILE A 2 27.47 3.23 -17.46
C ILE A 2 26.70 4.50 -17.81
N LEU A 3 25.83 4.40 -18.83
CA LEU A 3 24.80 5.41 -19.06
C LEU A 3 23.60 4.94 -18.26
N VAL A 4 23.61 5.25 -16.98
CA VAL A 4 22.42 5.20 -16.14
C VAL A 4 21.51 6.30 -16.70
N PRO A 5 20.35 5.99 -17.30
CA PRO A 5 19.47 7.01 -17.87
C PRO A 5 19.10 8.01 -16.78
N TYR A 6 18.93 9.28 -17.15
CA TYR A 6 18.71 10.42 -16.24
C TYR A 6 17.61 10.18 -15.17
N GLU A 7 16.58 9.39 -15.49
CA GLU A 7 15.54 8.99 -14.54
C GLU A 7 16.09 8.14 -13.38
N SER A 8 16.98 7.20 -13.68
CA SER A 8 17.62 6.36 -12.67
C SER A 8 18.55 7.17 -11.77
N THR A 9 19.20 8.22 -12.30
CA THR A 9 20.02 9.15 -11.51
C THR A 9 19.17 10.00 -10.56
N PHE A 10 17.99 10.46 -10.98
CA PHE A 10 17.09 11.25 -10.14
C PHE A 10 16.49 10.40 -8.99
N ILE A 11 16.07 9.18 -9.29
CA ILE A 11 15.59 8.21 -8.29
C ILE A 11 16.69 7.88 -7.28
N PHE A 12 17.91 7.70 -7.78
CA PHE A 12 19.08 7.48 -6.96
C PHE A 12 19.43 8.67 -6.06
N CYS A 13 19.28 9.90 -6.56
CA CYS A 13 19.42 11.12 -5.75
C CYS A 13 18.34 11.20 -4.66
N LEU A 14 17.10 10.78 -4.92
CA LEU A 14 16.03 10.72 -3.92
C LEU A 14 16.31 9.66 -2.84
N LEU A 15 16.78 8.47 -3.23
CA LEU A 15 17.18 7.41 -2.29
C LEU A 15 18.41 7.82 -1.46
N LEU A 16 19.40 8.45 -2.08
CA LEU A 16 20.56 9.06 -1.39
C LEU A 16 20.12 10.14 -0.41
N SER A 17 19.17 11.01 -0.80
CA SER A 17 18.64 12.05 0.09
C SER A 17 17.91 11.45 1.30
N HIS A 18 17.19 10.33 1.11
CA HIS A 18 16.54 9.60 2.18
C HIS A 18 17.54 9.00 3.18
N VAL A 19 18.56 8.28 2.69
CA VAL A 19 19.58 7.64 3.53
C VAL A 19 20.45 8.68 4.24
N SER A 20 20.76 9.80 3.59
CA SER A 20 21.60 10.87 4.17
C SER A 20 20.89 11.73 5.22
N LEU A 21 19.56 11.84 5.18
CA LEU A 21 18.76 12.63 6.13
C LEU A 21 18.30 11.83 7.36
N TRP A 22 18.47 10.51 7.35
CA TRP A 22 18.13 9.63 8.46
C TRP A 22 18.99 9.86 9.72
N PRO A 23 20.33 10.00 9.61
CA PRO A 23 21.19 10.41 10.73
C PRO A 23 20.79 11.76 11.33
N THR A 24 20.35 12.71 10.50
CA THR A 24 19.88 14.04 10.95
C THR A 24 18.63 13.91 11.81
N ARG A 25 17.69 13.00 11.47
CA ARG A 25 16.52 12.68 12.29
C ARG A 25 16.90 12.08 13.64
N THR A 26 17.88 11.18 13.69
CA THR A 26 18.34 10.55 14.94
C THR A 26 18.96 11.59 15.87
N ILE A 27 19.85 12.43 15.33
CA ILE A 27 20.52 13.50 16.07
C ILE A 27 19.51 14.56 16.55
N PHE A 28 18.55 14.97 15.71
CA PHE A 28 17.54 15.98 16.08
C PHE A 28 16.43 15.45 17.00
N SER A 29 16.08 14.17 16.93
CA SER A 29 15.08 13.59 17.84
C SER A 29 15.68 13.35 19.23
N LEU A 30 17.00 13.06 19.31
CA LEU A 30 17.77 13.05 20.56
C LEU A 30 17.90 14.45 21.16
N SER A 31 18.08 15.50 20.33
CA SER A 31 18.11 16.89 20.81
C SER A 31 16.71 17.49 21.06
N ALA A 32 15.63 16.90 20.53
CA ALA A 32 14.25 17.29 20.85
C ALA A 32 13.80 16.91 22.28
N MET A 33 14.65 16.22 23.04
CA MET A 33 14.54 16.20 24.51
C MET A 33 14.87 17.57 25.13
N PHE A 34 15.39 18.51 24.34
CA PHE A 34 15.71 19.90 24.70
C PHE A 34 14.94 20.88 23.79
N GLU A 35 13.78 21.29 24.29
CA GLU A 35 13.03 22.52 23.94
C GLU A 35 12.39 22.69 22.54
N TYR A 36 11.31 23.48 22.53
CA TYR A 36 10.45 23.86 21.38
C TYR A 36 11.18 24.55 20.21
N THR A 37 12.50 24.74 20.32
CA THR A 37 13.33 25.58 19.45
C THR A 37 13.58 24.98 18.06
N TYR A 38 13.34 23.67 17.86
CA TYR A 38 13.66 22.96 16.61
C TYR A 38 12.47 22.31 15.89
N PHE A 39 11.24 22.67 16.24
CA PHE A 39 10.03 22.08 15.64
C PHE A 39 10.05 22.11 14.10
N TRP A 40 10.39 23.27 13.50
CA TRP A 40 10.42 23.42 12.04
C TRP A 40 11.49 22.56 11.37
N VAL A 41 12.64 22.36 12.01
CA VAL A 41 13.71 21.49 11.49
C VAL A 41 13.28 20.02 11.58
N LEU A 42 12.65 19.63 12.69
CA LEU A 42 12.06 18.30 12.82
C LEU A 42 10.97 18.07 11.76
N LEU A 43 10.07 19.03 11.54
CA LEU A 43 9.03 18.96 10.52
C LEU A 43 9.62 18.80 9.11
N LEU A 44 10.62 19.62 8.77
CA LEU A 44 11.29 19.58 7.47
C LEU A 44 12.01 18.23 7.25
N THR A 45 12.78 17.76 8.22
CA THR A 45 13.46 16.44 8.13
C THR A 45 12.46 15.29 8.09
N ARG A 46 11.30 15.41 8.75
CA ARG A 46 10.21 14.43 8.66
C ARG A 46 9.60 14.40 7.26
N ALA A 47 9.36 15.56 6.67
CA ALA A 47 8.85 15.71 5.32
C ALA A 47 9.81 15.10 4.27
N PHE A 48 11.11 15.40 4.34
CA PHE A 48 12.09 14.82 3.42
C PHE A 48 12.19 13.29 3.53
N VAL A 49 12.15 12.75 4.76
CA VAL A 49 12.12 11.29 4.94
C VAL A 49 10.87 10.70 4.30
N GLY A 50 9.70 11.32 4.49
CA GLY A 50 8.45 10.90 3.85
C GLY A 50 8.50 10.94 2.31
N ILE A 51 9.13 11.97 1.72
CA ILE A 51 9.36 12.06 0.26
C ILE A 51 10.21 10.86 -0.21
N GLY A 52 11.29 10.55 0.52
CA GLY A 52 12.13 9.39 0.25
C GLY A 52 11.39 8.06 0.35
N GLU A 53 10.56 7.89 1.39
CA GLU A 53 9.79 6.66 1.60
C GLU A 53 8.73 6.44 0.52
N ALA A 54 8.01 7.50 0.15
CA ALA A 54 7.03 7.45 -0.94
C ALA A 54 7.69 7.10 -2.29
N SER A 55 8.93 7.54 -2.51
CA SER A 55 9.64 7.31 -3.78
C SER A 55 9.97 5.83 -4.00
N TYR A 56 10.42 5.08 -2.99
CA TYR A 56 10.71 3.66 -3.21
C TYR A 56 9.42 2.82 -3.31
N CYS A 57 8.38 3.16 -2.54
CA CYS A 57 7.08 2.48 -2.58
C CYS A 57 6.40 2.56 -3.95
N THR A 58 6.63 3.64 -4.69
CA THR A 58 6.07 3.90 -6.04
C THR A 58 6.90 3.34 -7.19
N ILE A 59 8.14 2.91 -6.93
CA ILE A 59 9.07 2.48 -7.98
C ILE A 59 9.33 0.98 -7.88
N ALA A 60 9.48 0.44 -6.68
CA ALA A 60 9.86 -0.96 -6.48
C ALA A 60 8.89 -1.95 -7.16
N PRO A 61 7.55 -1.84 -7.02
CA PRO A 61 6.65 -2.78 -7.69
C PRO A 61 6.69 -2.64 -9.22
N THR A 62 6.88 -1.43 -9.76
CA THR A 62 7.06 -1.23 -11.22
C THR A 62 8.31 -1.92 -11.76
N ILE A 63 9.46 -1.80 -11.06
CA ILE A 63 10.72 -2.47 -11.45
C ILE A 63 10.55 -3.99 -11.35
N ILE A 64 9.91 -4.50 -10.29
CA ILE A 64 9.60 -5.93 -10.16
C ILE A 64 8.71 -6.38 -11.33
N GLY A 65 7.75 -5.56 -11.75
CA GLY A 65 6.88 -5.81 -12.89
C GLY A 65 7.60 -5.80 -14.24
N ASP A 66 8.69 -5.05 -14.35
CA ASP A 66 9.55 -5.02 -15.55
C ASP A 66 10.54 -6.20 -15.59
N LEU A 67 10.84 -6.83 -14.44
CA LEU A 67 11.75 -7.99 -14.31
C LEU A 67 11.04 -9.34 -14.36
N PHE A 68 9.78 -9.43 -13.92
CA PHE A 68 9.05 -10.68 -13.77
C PHE A 68 7.64 -10.60 -14.36
N ILE A 69 7.14 -11.75 -14.84
CA ILE A 69 5.77 -11.90 -15.36
C ILE A 69 4.99 -13.01 -14.65
N GLY A 70 3.67 -12.95 -14.76
CA GLY A 70 2.75 -13.99 -14.30
C GLY A 70 2.93 -14.34 -12.82
N ALA A 71 2.94 -15.64 -12.51
CA ALA A 71 3.05 -16.12 -11.13
C ALA A 71 4.37 -15.75 -10.43
N LYS A 72 5.47 -15.57 -11.19
CA LYS A 72 6.76 -15.12 -10.64
C LYS A 72 6.68 -13.66 -10.18
N ARG A 73 5.99 -12.81 -10.94
CA ARG A 73 5.76 -11.39 -10.56
C ARG A 73 5.01 -11.30 -9.24
N THR A 74 3.86 -11.96 -9.14
CA THR A 74 3.06 -11.98 -7.90
C THR A 74 3.89 -12.48 -6.71
N LEU A 75 4.74 -13.49 -6.90
CA LEU A 75 5.63 -13.99 -5.84
C LEU A 75 6.66 -12.95 -5.39
N MET A 76 7.36 -12.30 -6.32
CA MET A 76 8.38 -11.29 -5.99
C MET A 76 7.76 -10.05 -5.34
N ILE A 77 6.59 -9.62 -5.83
CA ILE A 77 5.79 -8.57 -5.18
C ILE A 77 5.42 -8.99 -3.74
N SER A 78 5.04 -10.25 -3.53
CA SER A 78 4.73 -10.74 -2.18
C SER A 78 5.93 -10.72 -1.25
N VAL A 79 7.12 -11.09 -1.75
CA VAL A 79 8.38 -10.96 -0.98
C VAL A 79 8.62 -9.50 -0.59
N PHE A 80 8.42 -8.56 -1.51
CA PHE A 80 8.53 -7.13 -1.21
C PHE A 80 7.56 -6.67 -0.11
N TYR A 81 6.26 -7.01 -0.23
CA TYR A 81 5.25 -6.59 0.75
C TYR A 81 5.36 -7.29 2.12
N ILE A 82 5.97 -8.48 2.21
CA ILE A 82 6.23 -9.17 3.50
C ILE A 82 7.20 -8.37 4.39
N PHE A 83 8.13 -7.60 3.81
CA PHE A 83 9.09 -6.84 4.59
C PHE A 83 8.50 -5.58 5.24
N ILE A 84 7.35 -5.08 4.76
CA ILE A 84 6.65 -3.93 5.36
C ILE A 84 6.26 -4.21 6.83
N PRO A 85 5.49 -5.27 7.15
CA PRO A 85 5.15 -5.56 8.55
C PRO A 85 6.39 -5.88 9.39
N VAL A 86 7.39 -6.58 8.84
CA VAL A 86 8.64 -6.91 9.55
C VAL A 86 9.37 -5.64 10.01
N GLY A 87 9.40 -4.61 9.15
CA GLY A 87 10.00 -3.31 9.48
C GLY A 87 9.28 -2.58 10.63
N CYS A 88 7.96 -2.74 10.77
CA CYS A 88 7.17 -2.09 11.82
C CYS A 88 7.54 -2.56 13.25
N LEU A 89 7.99 -3.82 13.43
CA LEU A 89 8.46 -4.30 14.74
C LEU A 89 9.78 -3.66 15.16
N GLN A 90 10.70 -3.46 14.20
CA GLN A 90 11.97 -2.79 14.47
C GLN A 90 11.77 -1.28 14.69
N GLY A 91 10.78 -0.65 14.06
CA GLY A 91 10.49 0.79 14.17
C GLY A 91 9.90 1.28 15.51
N GLY A 92 9.64 0.37 16.47
CA GLY A 92 9.10 0.73 17.78
C GLY A 92 7.58 0.78 17.84
N GLY A 93 6.93 -0.36 17.54
CA GLY A 93 5.49 -0.58 17.73
C GLY A 93 4.98 -0.51 19.18
N GLY A 94 5.72 0.11 20.10
CA GLY A 94 5.29 0.39 21.45
C GLY A 94 6.24 1.42 22.05
N GLY A 95 5.70 2.52 22.56
CA GLY A 95 6.41 3.70 23.07
C GLY A 95 7.34 3.45 24.28
N SER A 96 8.23 2.48 24.19
CA SER A 96 9.33 2.28 25.14
C SER A 96 10.56 3.03 24.62
N VAL A 97 10.92 4.08 25.37
CA VAL A 97 12.15 4.90 25.22
C VAL A 97 13.44 4.07 25.11
N THR A 98 13.46 2.82 25.57
CA THR A 98 14.64 1.94 25.51
C THR A 98 14.87 1.30 24.14
N HIS A 99 13.81 1.07 23.33
CA HIS A 99 13.93 0.51 21.98
C HIS A 99 14.17 1.57 20.91
N LEU A 100 13.75 2.81 21.15
CA LEU A 100 14.05 3.96 20.31
C LEU A 100 15.57 4.06 20.05
N SER A 101 16.39 3.89 21.10
CA SER A 101 17.85 4.03 21.03
C SER A 101 18.54 3.06 20.06
N VAL A 102 18.05 1.83 19.93
CA VAL A 102 18.68 0.78 19.10
C VAL A 102 18.20 0.87 17.64
N SER A 103 16.90 1.11 17.44
CA SER A 103 16.31 1.22 16.11
C SER A 103 16.82 2.44 15.34
N PHE A 104 17.09 3.56 16.03
CA PHE A 104 17.65 4.76 15.40
C PHE A 104 19.12 4.63 14.96
N GLN A 105 19.86 3.65 15.49
CA GLN A 105 21.27 3.40 15.15
C GLN A 105 21.41 2.41 13.99
N LEU A 106 20.59 1.35 13.97
CA LEU A 106 20.68 0.29 12.98
C LEU A 106 20.04 0.66 11.64
N ASN A 107 18.97 1.43 11.67
CA ASN A 107 18.22 1.83 10.49
C ASN A 107 19.11 2.53 9.44
N PRO A 108 19.84 3.62 9.75
CA PRO A 108 20.75 4.27 8.79
C PRO A 108 21.78 3.34 8.14
N ILE A 109 22.31 2.39 8.90
CA ILE A 109 23.29 1.42 8.41
C ILE A 109 22.63 0.48 7.40
N LEU A 110 21.46 -0.07 7.74
CA LEU A 110 20.69 -0.92 6.83
C LEU A 110 20.27 -0.16 5.56
N GLY A 111 19.90 1.12 5.68
CA GLY A 111 19.59 1.99 4.56
C GLY A 111 20.79 2.21 3.64
N LEU A 112 21.98 2.44 4.19
CA LEU A 112 23.23 2.59 3.43
C LEU A 112 23.62 1.29 2.72
N VAL A 113 23.50 0.16 3.41
CA VAL A 113 23.76 -1.17 2.82
C VAL A 113 22.77 -1.44 1.69
N GLY A 114 21.47 -1.21 1.92
CA GLY A 114 20.43 -1.38 0.91
C GLY A 114 20.67 -0.50 -0.32
N LEU A 115 21.06 0.76 -0.11
CA LEU A 115 21.45 1.65 -1.19
C LEU A 115 22.63 1.07 -1.97
N LEU A 116 23.72 0.70 -1.30
CA LEU A 116 24.92 0.12 -1.92
C LEU A 116 24.59 -1.12 -2.76
N LEU A 117 23.72 -2.00 -2.25
CA LEU A 117 23.24 -3.17 -2.98
C LEU A 117 22.47 -2.77 -4.25
N ILE A 118 21.63 -1.73 -4.19
CA ILE A 118 20.94 -1.20 -5.37
C ILE A 118 21.94 -0.65 -6.40
N ILE A 119 22.95 0.13 -5.97
CA ILE A 119 23.96 0.70 -6.88
C ILE A 119 24.71 -0.41 -7.62
N VAL A 120 25.12 -1.45 -6.89
CA VAL A 120 26.02 -2.48 -7.39
C VAL A 120 25.28 -3.54 -8.20
N PHE A 121 24.08 -3.94 -7.76
CA PHE A 121 23.39 -5.11 -8.31
C PHE A 121 22.14 -4.79 -9.13
N LEU A 122 21.50 -3.64 -8.94
CA LEU A 122 20.25 -3.33 -9.66
C LEU A 122 20.54 -2.67 -11.01
N SER A 123 20.41 -3.46 -12.08
CA SER A 123 20.35 -2.93 -13.44
C SER A 123 18.93 -2.43 -13.74
N ASN A 124 18.79 -1.20 -14.26
CA ASN A 124 17.48 -0.66 -14.62
C ASN A 124 16.93 -1.36 -15.89
N PRO A 125 15.88 -2.19 -15.81
CA PRO A 125 15.30 -2.82 -16.98
C PRO A 125 14.54 -1.81 -17.83
N ALA A 126 14.40 -2.10 -19.13
CA ALA A 126 13.47 -1.35 -19.97
C ALA A 126 12.02 -1.59 -19.50
N ARG A 127 11.16 -0.57 -19.59
CA ARG A 127 9.75 -0.67 -19.17
C ARG A 127 9.04 -1.73 -20.01
N GLY A 128 8.42 -2.70 -19.35
CA GLY A 128 7.78 -3.84 -20.01
C GLY A 128 8.73 -4.93 -20.53
N ALA A 129 10.03 -4.89 -20.21
CA ALA A 129 11.02 -5.84 -20.75
C ALA A 129 10.65 -7.32 -20.54
N ALA A 130 10.16 -7.69 -19.34
CA ALA A 130 9.75 -9.06 -19.08
C ALA A 130 8.52 -9.50 -19.91
N GLU A 131 7.63 -8.57 -20.27
CA GLU A 131 6.48 -8.86 -21.13
C GLU A 131 6.91 -9.07 -22.58
N ALA A 132 7.84 -8.23 -23.08
CA ALA A 132 8.45 -8.33 -24.40
C ALA A 132 9.17 -9.67 -24.62
N GLN A 133 9.98 -10.10 -23.65
CA GLN A 133 10.74 -11.36 -23.72
C GLN A 133 9.84 -12.61 -23.72
N SER A 134 8.71 -12.55 -23.02
CA SER A 134 7.80 -13.68 -22.88
C SER A 134 7.00 -14.00 -24.15
N ASN A 135 6.92 -13.06 -25.09
CA ASN A 135 6.13 -13.21 -26.30
C ASN A 135 6.85 -12.55 -27.50
N PRO A 136 7.74 -13.28 -28.21
CA PRO A 136 8.59 -12.71 -29.26
C PRO A 136 7.83 -12.07 -30.43
N ALA A 137 6.61 -12.53 -30.72
CA ALA A 137 5.73 -11.90 -31.71
C ALA A 137 5.24 -10.50 -31.27
N ARG A 138 5.21 -10.25 -29.95
CA ARG A 138 4.94 -8.94 -29.32
C ARG A 138 6.21 -8.07 -29.32
N GLY A 139 7.38 -8.67 -29.06
CA GLY A 139 8.69 -8.01 -29.19
C GLY A 139 9.07 -7.62 -30.63
N ALA A 140 8.57 -8.35 -31.64
CA ALA A 140 8.76 -7.98 -33.05
C ALA A 140 7.89 -6.77 -33.49
N ALA A 141 6.73 -6.58 -32.86
CA ALA A 141 5.93 -5.36 -33.02
C ALA A 141 6.56 -4.16 -32.30
N GLU A 142 7.32 -4.39 -31.21
CA GLU A 142 8.20 -3.39 -30.58
C GLU A 142 9.49 -3.11 -31.37
N ALA A 143 9.96 -4.06 -32.20
CA ALA A 143 11.15 -3.90 -33.05
C ALA A 143 10.88 -3.13 -34.35
N GLN A 144 9.61 -2.95 -34.73
CA GLN A 144 9.23 -1.94 -35.72
C GLN A 144 9.21 -0.57 -35.03
N PRO A 145 9.95 0.44 -35.53
CA PRO A 145 9.96 1.80 -35.01
C PRO A 145 8.66 2.54 -35.37
N THR A 146 7.51 1.93 -35.10
CA THR A 146 6.19 2.54 -35.24
C THR A 146 5.64 2.73 -33.84
N ALA A 147 5.80 3.96 -33.35
CA ALA A 147 5.67 4.42 -31.98
C ALA A 147 6.87 4.03 -31.09
N GLU A 148 7.92 4.86 -31.13
CA GLU A 148 8.45 5.36 -29.86
C GLU A 148 7.23 5.57 -28.95
N MET A 149 7.12 4.87 -27.83
CA MET A 149 6.13 5.20 -26.82
C MET A 149 6.50 6.59 -26.30
N MET A 150 6.04 7.61 -27.04
CA MET A 150 6.40 9.00 -26.88
C MET A 150 6.05 9.39 -25.45
N HIS A 151 6.95 10.11 -24.78
CA HIS A 151 6.66 10.67 -23.47
C HIS A 151 5.38 11.51 -23.59
N THR A 152 4.27 10.99 -23.07
CA THR A 152 2.98 11.70 -23.04
C THR A 152 3.00 12.73 -21.93
N SER A 153 2.20 13.77 -22.07
CA SER A 153 2.11 14.80 -21.04
C SER A 153 1.55 14.20 -19.75
N TYR A 154 2.01 14.68 -18.59
CA TYR A 154 1.50 14.24 -17.29
C TYR A 154 -0.03 14.27 -17.20
N TRP A 155 -0.65 15.29 -17.78
CA TRP A 155 -2.11 15.43 -17.80
C TRP A 155 -2.81 14.39 -18.69
N GLU A 156 -2.16 13.94 -19.76
CA GLU A 156 -2.67 12.87 -20.62
C GLU A 156 -2.61 11.52 -19.88
N ASP A 157 -1.55 11.29 -19.11
CA ASP A 157 -1.44 10.12 -18.23
C ASP A 157 -2.53 10.10 -17.17
N VAL A 158 -2.73 11.22 -16.46
CA VAL A 158 -3.82 11.36 -15.48
C VAL A 158 -5.17 11.08 -16.13
N LYS A 159 -5.45 11.67 -17.29
CA LYS A 159 -6.71 11.46 -18.02
C LYS A 159 -6.90 9.99 -18.41
N TYR A 160 -5.86 9.34 -18.93
CA TYR A 160 -5.89 7.91 -19.25
C TYR A 160 -6.22 7.06 -18.02
N LEU A 161 -5.58 7.35 -16.88
CA LEU A 161 -5.79 6.61 -15.64
C LEU A 161 -7.21 6.80 -15.10
N LEU A 162 -7.75 8.01 -15.13
CA LEU A 162 -9.12 8.29 -14.70
C LEU A 162 -10.18 7.66 -15.62
N GLN A 163 -9.86 7.37 -16.87
CA GLN A 163 -10.73 6.65 -17.80
C GLN A 163 -10.72 5.12 -17.56
N ASN A 164 -9.66 4.60 -16.94
CA ASN A 164 -9.54 3.19 -16.59
C ASN A 164 -10.35 2.88 -15.32
N ARG A 165 -11.51 2.23 -15.51
CA ARG A 165 -12.44 1.94 -14.41
C ARG A 165 -11.82 1.02 -13.37
N SER A 166 -11.05 0.01 -13.79
CA SER A 166 -10.37 -0.90 -12.87
C SER A 166 -9.34 -0.17 -12.03
N PHE A 167 -8.59 0.77 -12.61
CA PHE A 167 -7.65 1.61 -11.85
C PHE A 167 -8.38 2.49 -10.83
N VAL A 168 -9.44 3.20 -11.24
CA VAL A 168 -10.19 4.09 -10.32
C VAL A 168 -10.83 3.30 -9.19
N LEU A 169 -11.56 2.22 -9.50
CA LEU A 169 -12.26 1.42 -8.49
C LEU A 169 -11.29 0.69 -7.55
N SER A 170 -10.20 0.12 -8.07
CA SER A 170 -9.18 -0.49 -7.20
C SER A 170 -8.48 0.55 -6.32
N SER A 171 -8.26 1.77 -6.83
CA SER A 171 -7.70 2.88 -6.04
C SER A 171 -8.64 3.32 -4.91
N LEU A 172 -9.94 3.39 -5.15
CA LEU A 172 -10.93 3.65 -4.09
C LEU A 172 -10.97 2.51 -3.06
N GLY A 173 -10.89 1.25 -3.53
CA GLY A 173 -10.81 0.08 -2.66
C GLY A 173 -9.57 0.07 -1.77
N VAL A 174 -8.38 0.34 -2.33
CA VAL A 174 -7.15 0.43 -1.54
C VAL A 174 -7.15 1.63 -0.60
N THR A 175 -7.75 2.76 -0.98
CA THR A 175 -7.92 3.92 -0.09
C THR A 175 -8.78 3.57 1.13
N ALA A 176 -9.88 2.84 0.93
CA ALA A 176 -10.70 2.34 2.04
C ALA A 176 -9.94 1.31 2.90
N MET A 177 -9.12 0.46 2.28
CA MET A 177 -8.28 -0.51 2.99
C MET A 177 -7.21 0.19 3.86
N THR A 178 -6.54 1.21 3.33
CA THR A 178 -5.55 2.00 4.07
C THR A 178 -6.22 2.88 5.14
N PHE A 179 -7.44 3.36 4.92
CA PHE A 179 -8.26 4.00 5.95
C PHE A 179 -8.43 3.08 7.16
N VAL A 180 -8.90 1.86 6.95
CA VAL A 180 -9.11 0.89 8.04
C VAL A 180 -7.78 0.57 8.72
N THR A 181 -6.74 0.33 7.94
CA THR A 181 -5.41 -0.03 8.45
C THR A 181 -4.79 1.09 9.29
N GLY A 182 -4.83 2.35 8.82
CA GLY A 182 -4.27 3.50 9.54
C GLY A 182 -5.01 3.80 10.83
N ALA A 183 -6.35 3.77 10.80
CA ALA A 183 -7.17 3.91 11.98
C ALA A 183 -6.86 2.84 13.05
N LEU A 184 -6.77 1.57 12.64
CA LEU A 184 -6.42 0.47 13.53
C LEU A 184 -5.01 0.63 14.10
N ALA A 185 -4.02 0.95 13.25
CA ALA A 185 -2.63 1.08 13.66
C ALA A 185 -2.43 2.15 14.73
N PHE A 186 -3.12 3.30 14.60
CA PHE A 186 -2.99 4.39 15.56
C PHE A 186 -3.79 4.15 16.84
N TRP A 187 -5.06 3.76 16.70
CA TRP A 187 -5.98 3.81 17.83
C TRP A 187 -6.18 2.48 18.55
N THR A 188 -5.88 1.32 17.96
CA THR A 188 -6.18 0.01 18.59
C THR A 188 -5.50 -0.17 19.95
N PRO A 189 -4.20 0.15 20.12
CA PRO A 189 -3.57 0.05 21.45
C PRO A 189 -4.26 0.93 22.49
N ILE A 190 -4.63 2.16 22.12
CA ILE A 190 -5.33 3.11 22.98
C ILE A 190 -6.74 2.62 23.30
N PHE A 191 -7.44 2.06 22.31
CA PHE A 191 -8.78 1.53 22.45
C PHE A 191 -8.82 0.34 23.40
N LEU A 192 -7.91 -0.62 23.25
CA LEU A 192 -7.81 -1.80 24.13
C LEU A 192 -7.39 -1.43 25.55
N GLN A 193 -6.49 -0.46 25.70
CA GLN A 193 -6.16 0.09 27.01
C GLN A 193 -7.40 0.67 27.70
N ARG A 194 -8.17 1.53 27.00
CA ARG A 194 -9.40 2.11 27.54
C ARG A 194 -10.46 1.06 27.87
N ALA A 195 -10.56 0.00 27.05
CA ALA A 195 -11.46 -1.11 27.30
C ALA A 195 -11.11 -1.86 28.59
N ARG A 196 -9.81 -2.15 28.82
CA ARG A 196 -9.32 -2.78 30.06
C ARG A 196 -9.60 -1.93 31.30
N GLU A 197 -9.31 -0.65 31.21
CA GLU A 197 -9.58 0.30 32.31
C GLU A 197 -11.09 0.38 32.61
N ALA A 198 -11.94 0.29 31.60
CA ALA A 198 -13.40 0.34 31.75
C ALA A 198 -13.96 -0.96 32.36
N LEU A 199 -13.37 -2.11 32.03
CA LEU A 199 -13.67 -3.41 32.64
C LEU A 199 -13.25 -3.49 34.12
N ARG A 200 -12.16 -2.81 34.50
CA ARG A 200 -11.62 -2.77 35.87
C ARG A 200 -12.32 -1.77 36.79
N GLY A 201 -13.37 -1.09 36.33
CA GLY A 201 -14.11 -0.12 37.14
C GLY A 201 -13.42 1.24 37.32
N GLY A 202 -12.58 1.66 36.37
CA GLY A 202 -12.08 3.06 36.31
C GLY A 202 -10.76 3.35 37.03
N GLY A 203 -10.03 2.32 37.48
CA GLY A 203 -8.64 2.48 37.92
C GLY A 203 -7.73 2.84 36.73
N ARG A 204 -7.09 4.02 36.76
CA ARG A 204 -5.99 4.34 35.84
C ARG A 204 -4.90 3.27 35.99
N CYS A 205 -4.44 2.68 34.89
CA CYS A 205 -3.17 1.93 34.94
C CYS A 205 -2.08 2.93 35.34
N ALA A 206 -1.69 2.93 36.61
CA ALA A 206 -0.61 3.77 37.15
C ALA A 206 0.79 3.30 36.71
N GLU A 207 0.85 2.16 36.02
CA GLU A 207 2.08 1.51 35.61
C GLU A 207 2.31 1.71 34.10
N HIS A 208 3.48 2.28 33.76
CA HIS A 208 3.97 2.46 32.39
C HIS A 208 4.00 1.14 31.57
N SER A 209 3.89 0.00 32.26
CA SER A 209 3.80 -1.36 31.73
C SER A 209 2.49 -1.69 30.99
N CYS A 210 1.36 -1.03 31.28
CA CYS A 210 0.08 -1.35 30.59
C CYS A 210 0.07 -0.87 29.13
N VAL A 211 0.53 0.35 28.86
CA VAL A 211 0.49 0.96 27.51
C VAL A 211 1.51 0.30 26.57
N SER A 212 2.67 -0.07 27.10
CA SER A 212 3.71 -0.78 26.34
C SER A 212 3.27 -2.20 25.96
N SER A 213 2.48 -2.87 26.82
CA SER A 213 2.02 -4.24 26.57
C SER A 213 1.01 -4.32 25.42
N ASP A 214 -0.03 -3.47 25.40
CA ASP A 214 -1.07 -3.54 24.35
C ASP A 214 -0.52 -3.10 22.97
N SER A 215 0.40 -2.14 22.95
CA SER A 215 1.07 -1.69 21.73
C SER A 215 1.98 -2.80 21.16
N TYR A 216 2.81 -3.43 22.01
CA TYR A 216 3.66 -4.55 21.60
C TYR A 216 2.84 -5.76 21.13
N ALA A 217 1.78 -6.11 21.86
CA ALA A 217 0.90 -7.22 21.49
C ALA A 217 0.22 -6.97 20.14
N PHE A 218 -0.30 -5.77 19.93
CA PHE A 218 -0.88 -5.38 18.64
C PHE A 218 0.15 -5.44 17.51
N GLY A 219 1.34 -4.84 17.70
CA GLY A 219 2.41 -4.89 16.70
C GLY A 219 2.85 -6.30 16.35
N ALA A 220 2.97 -7.19 17.34
CA ALA A 220 3.29 -8.61 17.11
C ALA A 220 2.19 -9.32 16.31
N ILE A 221 0.92 -9.07 16.63
CA ILE A 221 -0.22 -9.58 15.86
C ILE A 221 -0.15 -9.09 14.43
N THR A 222 0.01 -7.78 14.19
CA THR A 222 0.09 -7.17 12.86
C THR A 222 1.17 -7.78 11.98
N VAL A 223 2.31 -8.18 12.56
CA VAL A 223 3.36 -8.85 11.78
C VAL A 223 2.99 -10.26 11.39
N VAL A 224 2.52 -11.06 12.36
CA VAL A 224 2.11 -12.43 12.06
C VAL A 224 0.95 -12.43 11.06
N THR A 225 -0.06 -11.59 11.27
CA THR A 225 -1.25 -11.50 10.43
C THR A 225 -0.91 -10.94 9.05
N GLY A 226 -0.02 -9.95 8.96
CA GLY A 226 0.49 -9.40 7.70
C GLY A 226 1.22 -10.44 6.87
N ILE A 227 2.17 -11.18 7.46
CA ILE A 227 2.90 -12.25 6.77
C ILE A 227 1.93 -13.34 6.29
N LEU A 228 1.05 -13.82 7.18
CA LEU A 228 0.07 -14.85 6.84
C LEU A 228 -0.86 -14.38 5.71
N GLY A 229 -1.37 -13.15 5.80
CA GLY A 229 -2.24 -12.57 4.79
C GLY A 229 -1.58 -12.47 3.42
N VAL A 230 -0.35 -11.94 3.34
CA VAL A 230 0.38 -11.82 2.08
C VAL A 230 0.64 -13.20 1.46
N LEU A 231 1.03 -14.19 2.26
CA LEU A 231 1.26 -15.56 1.79
C LEU A 231 -0.03 -16.24 1.33
N MET A 232 -1.13 -16.08 2.07
CA MET A 232 -2.44 -16.63 1.73
C MET A 232 -3.01 -15.99 0.46
N GLY A 233 -2.99 -14.65 0.36
CA GLY A 233 -3.50 -13.90 -0.79
C GLY A 233 -2.73 -14.22 -2.07
N SER A 234 -1.40 -14.20 -2.02
CA SER A 234 -0.55 -14.52 -3.17
C SER A 234 -0.69 -15.98 -3.62
N SER A 235 -0.89 -16.91 -2.69
CA SER A 235 -1.10 -18.32 -3.00
C SER A 235 -2.48 -18.56 -3.60
N ALA A 236 -3.52 -17.90 -3.07
CA ALA A 236 -4.88 -17.95 -3.61
C ALA A 236 -4.94 -17.40 -5.03
N SER A 237 -4.34 -16.21 -5.28
CA SER A 237 -4.23 -15.62 -6.61
C SER A 237 -3.55 -16.60 -7.57
N ARG A 238 -2.35 -17.10 -7.25
CA ARG A 238 -1.62 -18.03 -8.13
C ARG A 238 -2.40 -19.31 -8.47
N LYS A 239 -3.07 -19.92 -7.50
CA LYS A 239 -3.83 -21.18 -7.72
C LYS A 239 -5.10 -20.96 -8.54
N LEU A 240 -5.79 -19.84 -8.34
CA LEU A 240 -7.12 -19.61 -8.91
C LEU A 240 -7.09 -18.82 -10.22
N LYS A 241 -6.02 -18.06 -10.49
CA LYS A 241 -5.90 -17.18 -11.68
C LYS A 241 -5.97 -17.93 -13.01
N GLY A 242 -5.58 -19.21 -13.03
CA GLY A 242 -5.74 -20.08 -14.21
C GLY A 242 -7.19 -20.51 -14.48
N ARG A 243 -8.09 -20.44 -13.48
CA ARG A 243 -9.50 -20.84 -13.60
C ARG A 243 -10.45 -19.65 -13.70
N VAL A 244 -10.15 -18.56 -12.99
CA VAL A 244 -11.00 -17.38 -12.88
C VAL A 244 -10.19 -16.14 -13.27
N PRO A 245 -10.37 -15.58 -14.47
CA PRO A 245 -9.56 -14.46 -14.98
C PRO A 245 -9.64 -13.18 -14.13
N HIS A 246 -10.74 -12.97 -13.41
CA HIS A 246 -10.99 -11.80 -12.54
C HIS A 246 -10.84 -12.13 -11.05
N VAL A 247 -10.05 -13.15 -10.70
CA VAL A 247 -9.95 -13.61 -9.30
C VAL A 247 -9.25 -12.63 -8.37
N ASP A 248 -8.30 -11.86 -8.89
CA ASP A 248 -7.47 -10.97 -8.08
C ASP A 248 -8.33 -9.92 -7.32
N PRO A 249 -9.19 -9.12 -7.98
CA PRO A 249 -10.10 -8.24 -7.25
C PRO A 249 -11.13 -8.97 -6.38
N LEU A 250 -11.53 -10.19 -6.73
CA LEU A 250 -12.45 -10.99 -5.90
C LEU A 250 -11.81 -11.40 -4.58
N ILE A 251 -10.52 -11.76 -4.58
CA ILE A 251 -9.79 -12.07 -3.33
C ILE A 251 -9.73 -10.82 -2.45
N CYS A 252 -9.42 -9.66 -3.02
CA CYS A 252 -9.41 -8.40 -2.27
C CYS A 252 -10.81 -8.07 -1.71
N ALA A 253 -11.86 -8.28 -2.51
CA ALA A 253 -13.24 -8.07 -2.07
C ALA A 253 -13.63 -9.00 -0.92
N VAL A 254 -13.34 -10.31 -1.03
CA VAL A 254 -13.63 -11.28 0.03
C VAL A 254 -12.85 -10.95 1.30
N GLY A 255 -11.56 -10.62 1.19
CA GLY A 255 -10.73 -10.22 2.33
C GLY A 255 -11.31 -9.00 3.05
N MET A 256 -11.67 -7.97 2.30
CA MET A 256 -12.19 -6.71 2.85
C MET A 256 -13.63 -6.83 3.40
N LEU A 257 -14.52 -7.55 2.71
CA LEU A 257 -15.88 -7.79 3.19
C LEU A 257 -15.91 -8.70 4.41
N SER A 258 -14.99 -9.67 4.50
CA SER A 258 -14.92 -10.61 5.63
C SER A 258 -14.17 -10.02 6.83
N SER A 259 -13.22 -9.11 6.62
CA SER A 259 -12.54 -8.41 7.71
C SER A 259 -13.48 -7.46 8.46
N SER A 260 -14.42 -6.83 7.75
CA SER A 260 -15.40 -5.89 8.31
C SER A 260 -16.22 -6.45 9.49
N PRO A 261 -16.90 -7.61 9.40
CA PRO A 261 -17.59 -8.20 10.54
C PRO A 261 -16.62 -8.66 11.64
N CYS A 262 -15.38 -9.05 11.31
CA CYS A 262 -14.37 -9.37 12.32
C CYS A 262 -14.01 -8.13 13.14
N PHE A 263 -13.73 -7.00 12.49
CA PHE A 263 -13.44 -5.74 13.20
C PHE A 263 -14.64 -5.23 13.99
N PHE A 264 -15.86 -5.37 13.46
CA PHE A 264 -17.08 -5.05 14.21
C PHE A 264 -17.18 -5.87 15.50
N LEU A 265 -16.99 -7.20 15.40
CA LEU A 265 -17.00 -8.10 16.55
C LEU A 265 -15.87 -7.76 17.53
N ALA A 266 -14.67 -7.44 17.04
CA ALA A 266 -13.56 -7.02 17.88
C ALA A 266 -13.88 -5.77 18.71
N ILE A 267 -14.51 -4.76 18.08
CA ILE A 267 -14.89 -3.51 18.74
C ILE A 267 -15.94 -3.78 19.83
N VAL A 268 -17.01 -4.51 19.51
CA VAL A 268 -18.11 -4.79 20.46
C VAL A 268 -17.65 -5.71 21.60
N LEU A 269 -16.80 -6.71 21.30
CA LEU A 269 -16.30 -7.64 22.31
C LEU A 269 -15.17 -7.09 23.17
N ALA A 270 -14.57 -5.95 22.81
CA ALA A 270 -13.48 -5.35 23.60
C ALA A 270 -13.91 -5.04 25.04
N TYR A 271 -15.17 -4.65 25.26
CA TYR A 271 -15.71 -4.41 26.61
C TYR A 271 -16.19 -5.68 27.32
N VAL A 272 -16.15 -6.85 26.67
CA VAL A 272 -16.57 -8.14 27.26
C VAL A 272 -15.36 -9.03 27.52
N SER A 273 -14.47 -9.16 26.55
CA SER A 273 -13.28 -10.00 26.60
C SER A 273 -12.19 -9.45 25.69
N ILE A 274 -11.14 -8.90 26.29
CA ILE A 274 -9.95 -8.41 25.58
C ILE A 274 -9.28 -9.50 24.74
N PRO A 275 -9.10 -10.75 25.23
CA PRO A 275 -8.59 -11.83 24.39
C PRO A 275 -9.45 -12.11 23.15
N ALA A 276 -10.79 -12.06 23.28
CA ALA A 276 -11.67 -12.24 22.13
C ALA A 276 -11.49 -11.11 21.10
N ALA A 277 -11.35 -9.86 21.55
CA ALA A 277 -11.06 -8.74 20.67
C ALA A 277 -9.75 -8.94 19.90
N TYR A 278 -8.67 -9.39 20.55
CA TYR A 278 -7.42 -9.70 19.87
C TYR A 278 -7.54 -10.80 18.82
N VAL A 279 -8.31 -11.86 19.09
CA VAL A 279 -8.55 -12.94 18.12
C VAL A 279 -9.26 -12.41 16.87
N PHE A 280 -10.31 -11.60 17.05
CA PHE A 280 -11.03 -11.02 15.93
C PHE A 280 -10.21 -9.95 15.18
N ILE A 281 -9.38 -9.17 15.88
CA ILE A 281 -8.39 -8.28 15.24
C ILE A 281 -7.45 -9.11 14.38
N ALA A 282 -6.90 -10.21 14.90
CA ALA A 282 -5.94 -11.03 14.18
C ALA A 282 -6.56 -11.62 12.90
N ILE A 283 -7.77 -12.19 13.00
CA ILE A 283 -8.50 -12.71 11.84
C ILE A 283 -8.80 -11.59 10.84
N GLY A 284 -9.30 -10.45 11.31
CA GLY A 284 -9.61 -9.29 10.48
C GLY A 284 -8.39 -8.74 9.73
N GLU A 285 -7.26 -8.59 10.41
CA GLU A 285 -6.01 -8.14 9.82
C GLU A 285 -5.43 -9.12 8.81
N THR A 286 -5.49 -10.43 9.08
CA THR A 286 -5.05 -11.45 8.10
C THR A 286 -5.89 -11.37 6.84
N LEU A 287 -7.21 -11.25 6.97
CA LEU A 287 -8.14 -11.13 5.85
C LEU A 287 -7.91 -9.82 5.06
N LEU A 288 -7.69 -8.71 5.74
CA LEU A 288 -7.35 -7.42 5.13
C LEU A 288 -6.03 -7.55 4.34
N SER A 289 -5.03 -8.18 4.95
CA SER A 289 -3.67 -8.32 4.42
C SER A 289 -3.56 -9.25 3.20
N LEU A 290 -4.61 -10.01 2.86
CA LEU A 290 -4.69 -10.78 1.60
C LEU A 290 -4.48 -9.91 0.37
N SER A 291 -4.89 -8.63 0.45
CA SER A 291 -5.02 -7.74 -0.70
C SER A 291 -3.70 -7.10 -1.13
N TRP A 292 -2.74 -6.86 -0.22
CA TRP A 292 -1.52 -6.09 -0.48
C TRP A 292 -0.75 -6.48 -1.75
N PRO A 293 -0.29 -7.74 -1.92
CA PRO A 293 0.46 -8.12 -3.11
C PRO A 293 -0.41 -8.15 -4.37
N ILE A 294 -1.71 -8.39 -4.21
CA ILE A 294 -2.67 -8.54 -5.31
C ILE A 294 -2.99 -7.16 -5.91
N LEU A 295 -3.11 -6.12 -5.09
CA LEU A 295 -3.39 -4.76 -5.53
C LEU A 295 -2.29 -4.18 -6.41
N ALA A 296 -1.02 -4.39 -6.02
CA ALA A 296 0.11 -4.04 -6.84
C ALA A 296 0.08 -4.80 -8.18
N ASP A 297 -0.22 -6.10 -8.17
CA ASP A 297 -0.33 -6.87 -9.43
C ASP A 297 -1.48 -6.37 -10.32
N ILE A 298 -2.66 -6.05 -9.73
CA ILE A 298 -3.81 -5.45 -10.45
C ILE A 298 -3.39 -4.20 -11.21
N LEU A 299 -2.74 -3.26 -10.54
CA LEU A 299 -2.27 -2.02 -11.16
C LEU A 299 -1.36 -2.30 -12.35
N LEU A 300 -0.39 -3.20 -12.19
CA LEU A 300 0.61 -3.48 -13.22
C LEU A 300 0.01 -4.09 -14.49
N TYR A 301 -1.03 -4.92 -14.40
CA TYR A 301 -1.63 -5.51 -15.61
C TYR A 301 -2.81 -4.73 -16.21
N VAL A 302 -3.38 -3.75 -15.50
CA VAL A 302 -4.42 -2.86 -16.08
C VAL A 302 -3.85 -1.55 -16.61
N VAL A 303 -2.59 -1.22 -16.30
CA VAL A 303 -1.90 0.00 -16.75
C VAL A 303 -0.72 -0.36 -17.66
N VAL A 304 -0.61 0.36 -18.79
CA VAL A 304 0.50 0.22 -19.72
C VAL A 304 1.85 0.55 -19.06
N PRO A 305 2.96 -0.14 -19.41
CA PRO A 305 4.24 -0.02 -18.71
C PRO A 305 4.75 1.41 -18.50
N THR A 306 4.59 2.28 -19.50
CA THR A 306 5.06 3.68 -19.48
C THR A 306 4.32 4.56 -18.48
N ARG A 307 3.10 4.18 -18.06
CA ARG A 307 2.25 4.97 -17.14
C ARG A 307 2.15 4.36 -15.74
N ARG A 308 2.81 3.23 -15.46
CA ARG A 308 2.72 2.51 -14.18
C ARG A 308 3.22 3.33 -13.00
N ALA A 309 4.34 4.04 -13.15
CA ALA A 309 4.88 4.89 -12.09
C ALA A 309 3.93 6.03 -11.72
N THR A 310 3.34 6.71 -12.72
CA THR A 310 2.32 7.74 -12.51
C THR A 310 1.07 7.17 -11.83
N ALA A 311 0.65 5.96 -12.22
CA ALA A 311 -0.48 5.27 -11.61
C ALA A 311 -0.23 4.94 -10.14
N GLU A 312 0.94 4.38 -9.79
CA GLU A 312 1.32 4.10 -8.41
C GLU A 312 1.41 5.38 -7.59
N ALA A 313 2.03 6.44 -8.13
CA ALA A 313 2.14 7.73 -7.44
C ALA A 313 0.77 8.34 -7.13
N LEU A 314 -0.16 8.34 -8.09
CA LEU A 314 -1.52 8.85 -7.89
C LEU A 314 -2.28 8.00 -6.87
N GLN A 315 -2.21 6.67 -7.00
CA GLN A 315 -2.88 5.76 -6.08
C GLN A 315 -2.36 5.94 -4.65
N ILE A 316 -1.05 5.94 -4.44
CA ILE A 316 -0.42 6.15 -3.13
C ILE A 316 -0.77 7.53 -2.56
N THR A 317 -0.78 8.58 -3.38
CA THR A 317 -1.16 9.93 -2.93
C THR A 317 -2.60 9.96 -2.39
N VAL A 318 -3.55 9.38 -3.12
CA VAL A 318 -4.96 9.32 -2.71
C VAL A 318 -5.12 8.45 -1.45
N CYS A 319 -4.46 7.29 -1.42
CA CYS A 319 -4.45 6.38 -0.29
C CYS A 319 -3.89 7.00 0.99
N HIS A 320 -2.84 7.82 0.88
CA HIS A 320 -2.28 8.49 2.05
C HIS A 320 -3.17 9.60 2.56
N LEU A 321 -3.62 10.47 1.65
CA LEU A 321 -4.41 11.64 2.02
C LEU A 321 -5.75 11.26 2.65
N PHE A 322 -6.47 10.31 2.04
CA PHE A 322 -7.82 9.93 2.46
C PHE A 322 -7.88 8.62 3.26
N GLY A 323 -6.81 7.83 3.25
CA GLY A 323 -6.74 6.56 3.96
C GLY A 323 -5.99 6.69 5.29
N ASP A 324 -4.73 6.31 5.31
CA ASP A 324 -4.01 6.03 6.57
C ASP A 324 -3.62 7.29 7.36
N ALA A 325 -3.32 8.42 6.71
CA ALA A 325 -3.03 9.68 7.41
C ALA A 325 -4.31 10.41 7.86
N GLY A 326 -5.36 10.36 7.04
CA GLY A 326 -6.63 11.04 7.31
C GLY A 326 -7.50 10.33 8.35
N SER A 327 -7.52 8.99 8.34
CA SER A 327 -8.42 8.19 9.17
C SER A 327 -8.26 8.37 10.68
N PRO A 328 -7.03 8.39 11.28
CA PRO A 328 -6.91 8.53 12.73
C PRO A 328 -7.39 9.90 13.20
N TYR A 329 -7.12 10.95 12.42
CA TYR A 329 -7.58 12.29 12.71
C TYR A 329 -9.11 12.37 12.67
N LEU A 330 -9.75 11.80 11.64
CA LEU A 330 -11.21 11.76 11.53
C LEU A 330 -11.86 11.02 12.71
N LEU A 331 -11.34 9.84 13.08
CA LEU A 331 -11.83 9.08 14.23
C LEU A 331 -11.63 9.83 15.55
N GLY A 332 -10.51 10.56 15.70
CA GLY A 332 -10.25 11.42 16.84
C GLY A 332 -11.27 12.53 16.97
N LEU A 333 -11.54 13.27 15.89
CA LEU A 333 -12.55 14.32 15.84
C LEU A 333 -13.95 13.79 16.17
N LEU A 334 -14.32 12.65 15.61
CA LEU A 334 -15.61 12.01 15.88
C LEU A 334 -15.70 11.60 17.36
N SER A 335 -14.64 11.00 17.91
CA SER A 335 -14.59 10.60 19.31
C SER A 335 -14.69 11.80 20.23
N ASP A 336 -13.98 12.89 19.94
CA ASP A 336 -14.02 14.10 20.74
C ASP A 336 -15.38 14.81 20.66
N TRP A 337 -16.02 14.79 19.49
CA TRP A 337 -17.38 15.30 19.32
C TRP A 337 -18.39 14.50 20.15
N ILE A 338 -18.35 13.17 20.09
CA ILE A 338 -19.19 12.29 20.92
C ILE A 338 -18.88 12.48 22.41
N ARG A 339 -17.61 12.69 22.76
CA ARG A 339 -17.20 12.86 24.16
C ARG A 339 -17.84 14.08 24.83
N ARG A 340 -18.22 15.13 24.08
CA ARG A 340 -18.86 16.34 24.63
C ARG A 340 -20.14 16.09 25.41
N TYR A 341 -20.85 14.99 25.13
CA TYR A 341 -22.07 14.64 25.86
C TYR A 341 -21.82 14.25 27.33
N GLN A 342 -20.66 13.64 27.66
CA GLN A 342 -20.27 13.28 29.04
C GLN A 342 -18.74 13.34 29.22
N PRO A 343 -18.14 14.54 29.38
CA PRO A 343 -16.68 14.73 29.30
C PRO A 343 -15.87 14.06 30.44
N ASP A 344 -16.47 13.94 31.62
CA ASP A 344 -15.81 13.49 32.86
C ASP A 344 -15.97 11.99 33.15
N SER A 345 -16.79 11.29 32.36
CA SER A 345 -17.04 9.86 32.54
C SER A 345 -15.92 9.03 31.90
N PHE A 346 -15.25 8.22 32.73
CA PHE A 346 -14.23 7.28 32.28
C PHE A 346 -14.80 6.30 31.23
N THR A 347 -15.99 5.76 31.49
CA THR A 347 -16.70 4.87 30.57
C THR A 347 -17.02 5.59 29.25
N TRP A 348 -17.38 6.87 29.30
CA TRP A 348 -17.67 7.64 28.09
C TRP A 348 -16.44 7.88 27.22
N ARG A 349 -15.25 8.00 27.81
CA ARG A 349 -13.98 8.09 27.07
C ARG A 349 -13.67 6.82 26.27
N PHE A 350 -14.12 5.67 26.74
CA PHE A 350 -14.07 4.41 25.98
C PHE A 350 -15.18 4.38 24.92
N ARG A 351 -16.44 4.59 25.31
CA ARG A 351 -17.61 4.54 24.41
C ARG A 351 -17.52 5.52 23.23
N SER A 352 -16.99 6.73 23.45
CA SER A 352 -16.83 7.72 22.38
C SER A 352 -15.89 7.22 21.27
N LEU A 353 -14.81 6.54 21.68
CA LEU A 353 -13.86 5.94 20.74
C LEU A 353 -14.43 4.68 20.10
N GLU A 354 -15.13 3.84 20.87
CA GLU A 354 -15.85 2.65 20.37
C GLU A 354 -16.80 3.03 19.21
N TYR A 355 -17.65 4.04 19.40
CA TYR A 355 -18.59 4.50 18.38
C TYR A 355 -17.88 5.08 17.16
N SER A 356 -16.75 5.76 17.36
CA SER A 356 -15.96 6.29 16.24
C SER A 356 -15.28 5.16 15.46
N PHE A 357 -14.84 4.10 16.14
CA PHE A 357 -14.25 2.91 15.54
C PHE A 357 -15.20 2.12 14.66
N LEU A 358 -16.51 2.18 14.92
CA LEU A 358 -17.52 1.53 14.08
C LEU A 358 -17.56 2.08 12.64
N LEU A 359 -16.94 3.24 12.40
CA LEU A 359 -16.71 3.74 11.04
C LEU A 359 -15.79 2.82 10.23
N CYS A 360 -14.83 2.15 10.87
CA CYS A 360 -13.87 1.28 10.18
C CYS A 360 -14.55 0.08 9.51
N PRO A 361 -15.38 -0.74 10.19
CA PRO A 361 -16.17 -1.79 9.53
C PRO A 361 -17.03 -1.29 8.36
N PHE A 362 -17.64 -0.10 8.49
CA PHE A 362 -18.46 0.49 7.43
C PHE A 362 -17.62 0.83 6.18
N VAL A 363 -16.49 1.53 6.38
CA VAL A 363 -15.54 1.85 5.29
C VAL A 363 -14.94 0.56 4.71
N GLY A 364 -14.73 -0.45 5.57
CA GLY A 364 -14.41 -1.83 5.19
C GLY A 364 -15.37 -2.37 4.11
N VAL A 365 -16.66 -2.37 4.40
CA VAL A 365 -17.68 -2.85 3.45
C VAL A 365 -17.67 -2.06 2.13
N LEU A 366 -17.51 -0.74 2.19
CA LEU A 366 -17.39 0.10 0.99
C LEU A 366 -16.17 -0.26 0.15
N GLY A 367 -15.00 -0.47 0.78
CA GLY A 367 -13.79 -0.92 0.11
C GLY A 367 -13.98 -2.27 -0.58
N GLY A 368 -14.65 -3.20 0.10
CA GLY A 368 -15.01 -4.51 -0.45
C GLY A 368 -15.91 -4.40 -1.68
N LEU A 369 -16.90 -3.50 -1.65
CA LEU A 369 -17.76 -3.21 -2.79
C LEU A 369 -16.98 -2.64 -3.98
N PHE A 370 -16.03 -1.72 -3.76
CA PHE A 370 -15.19 -1.21 -4.84
C PHE A 370 -14.34 -2.31 -5.48
N PHE A 371 -13.83 -3.27 -4.70
CA PHE A 371 -13.12 -4.42 -5.26
C PHE A 371 -14.04 -5.38 -6.03
N LEU A 372 -15.27 -5.60 -5.57
CA LEU A 372 -16.27 -6.35 -6.34
C LEU A 372 -16.55 -5.67 -7.69
N LEU A 373 -16.75 -4.35 -7.69
CA LEU A 373 -16.98 -3.58 -8.92
C LEU A 373 -15.75 -3.61 -9.83
N THR A 374 -14.54 -3.63 -9.27
CA THR A 374 -13.30 -3.82 -10.03
C THR A 374 -13.30 -5.17 -10.75
N SER A 375 -13.76 -6.24 -10.09
CA SER A 375 -13.80 -7.59 -10.71
C SER A 375 -14.63 -7.65 -11.99
N LEU A 376 -15.65 -6.78 -12.13
CA LEU A 376 -16.50 -6.70 -13.32
C LEU A 376 -15.80 -6.06 -14.52
N HIS A 377 -14.80 -5.20 -14.27
CA HIS A 377 -14.13 -4.40 -15.31
C HIS A 377 -12.72 -4.91 -15.63
N VAL A 378 -12.08 -5.61 -14.69
CA VAL A 378 -10.65 -5.93 -14.73
C VAL A 378 -10.21 -6.71 -15.97
N THR A 379 -11.03 -7.64 -16.45
CA THR A 379 -10.70 -8.43 -17.66
C THR A 379 -10.74 -7.57 -18.92
N LYS A 380 -11.68 -6.63 -19.01
CA LYS A 380 -11.80 -5.69 -20.14
C LYS A 380 -10.63 -4.72 -20.14
N ASP A 381 -10.32 -4.11 -19.01
CA ASP A 381 -9.28 -3.08 -18.91
C ASP A 381 -7.87 -3.69 -19.07
N ARG A 382 -7.66 -4.91 -18.57
CA ARG A 382 -6.44 -5.68 -18.86
C ARG A 382 -6.25 -5.91 -20.35
N LYS A 383 -7.30 -6.37 -21.05
CA LYS A 383 -7.23 -6.60 -22.50
C LYS A 383 -6.98 -5.29 -23.27
N ALA A 384 -7.57 -4.18 -22.83
CA ALA A 384 -7.32 -2.87 -23.41
C ALA A 384 -5.86 -2.43 -23.25
N ALA A 385 -5.27 -2.62 -22.07
CA ALA A 385 -3.85 -2.35 -21.83
C ALA A 385 -2.95 -3.24 -22.71
N GLU A 386 -3.26 -4.54 -22.83
CA GLU A 386 -2.53 -5.47 -23.69
C GLU A 386 -2.58 -5.06 -25.18
N LEU A 387 -3.73 -4.57 -25.67
CA LEU A 387 -3.87 -4.07 -27.05
C LEU A 387 -3.06 -2.79 -27.29
N LEU A 388 -3.08 -1.85 -26.36
CA LEU A 388 -2.31 -0.61 -26.46
C LEU A 388 -0.81 -0.87 -26.50
N VAL A 389 -0.32 -1.80 -25.69
CA VAL A 389 1.10 -2.23 -25.73
C VAL A 389 1.45 -2.88 -27.08
N ALA A 390 0.49 -3.55 -27.72
CA ALA A 390 0.68 -4.12 -29.05
C ALA A 390 0.50 -3.11 -30.21
N GLY A 391 0.37 -1.81 -29.92
CA GLY A 391 0.15 -0.76 -30.92
C GLY A 391 -1.23 -0.79 -31.57
N LYS A 392 -2.22 -1.46 -30.95
CA LYS A 392 -3.59 -1.57 -31.47
C LYS A 392 -4.55 -0.67 -30.70
N ASP A 393 -5.45 -0.01 -31.42
CA ASP A 393 -6.50 0.81 -30.79
C ASP A 393 -7.58 -0.09 -30.17
N PRO A 394 -7.79 -0.04 -28.84
CA PRO A 394 -8.81 -0.84 -28.15
C PRO A 394 -10.26 -0.48 -28.50
N SER A 395 -10.49 0.64 -29.20
CA SER A 395 -11.82 1.05 -29.69
C SER A 395 -12.24 0.37 -31.00
N VAL A 396 -11.31 -0.27 -31.71
CA VAL A 396 -11.56 -0.94 -33.00
C VAL A 396 -11.79 -2.44 -32.80
N PRO A 397 -12.92 -3.01 -33.25
CA PRO A 397 -13.18 -4.45 -33.16
C PRO A 397 -12.12 -5.26 -33.93
N ILE A 398 -11.67 -6.36 -33.33
CA ILE A 398 -10.73 -7.31 -33.96
C ILE A 398 -11.42 -7.90 -35.22
N GLY A 399 -11.07 -7.36 -36.39
CA GLY A 399 -11.68 -7.72 -37.67
C GLY A 399 -11.75 -6.58 -38.69
N GLN A 400 -11.59 -5.33 -38.26
CA GLN A 400 -11.44 -4.18 -39.15
C GLN A 400 -9.99 -3.69 -39.11
N SER A 401 -9.15 -4.25 -39.98
CA SER A 401 -7.82 -3.70 -40.24
C SER A 401 -7.96 -2.27 -40.76
N HIS A 402 -7.06 -1.40 -40.29
CA HIS A 402 -6.84 -0.07 -40.83
C HIS A 402 -6.64 -0.17 -42.35
N PRO A 403 -7.31 0.66 -43.19
CA PRO A 403 -7.10 0.62 -44.65
C PRO A 403 -5.64 0.89 -45.09
N LEU A 404 -4.79 1.35 -44.17
CA LEU A 404 -3.35 1.55 -44.39
C LEU A 404 -2.54 0.24 -44.47
N GLN A 405 -3.01 -0.88 -43.90
CA GLN A 405 -2.31 -2.17 -44.05
C GLN A 405 -2.62 -2.86 -45.39
N ALA A 406 -3.70 -2.49 -46.06
CA ALA A 406 -4.05 -3.02 -47.38
C ALA A 406 -3.22 -2.40 -48.52
N GLN A 407 -2.77 -1.15 -48.38
CA GLN A 407 -1.97 -0.48 -49.42
C GLN A 407 -0.50 -0.93 -49.48
N LEU A 408 0.04 -1.50 -48.40
CA LEU A 408 1.40 -2.06 -48.41
C LEU A 408 1.46 -3.43 -49.11
N HIS A 409 0.37 -4.20 -49.09
CA HIS A 409 0.32 -5.51 -49.75
C HIS A 409 0.04 -5.43 -51.26
N SER A 410 -0.55 -4.34 -51.76
CA SER A 410 -0.76 -4.13 -53.20
C SER A 410 0.44 -3.54 -53.94
N SER A 411 1.51 -3.17 -53.22
CA SER A 411 2.72 -2.57 -53.80
C SER A 411 3.86 -3.59 -53.98
N VAL A 412 3.64 -4.85 -53.58
CA VAL A 412 4.64 -5.95 -53.58
C VAL A 412 4.15 -7.20 -54.36
N LEU A 413 3.07 -7.07 -55.11
CA LEU A 413 2.63 -8.03 -56.13
C LEU A 413 2.53 -7.28 -57.46
#